data_AF-A0A3D1QZP4-F1
#
_entry.id   AF-A0A3D1QZP4-F1
#
_cell.length_a   1.000
_cell.length_b   1.000
_cell.length_c   1.000
_cell.angle_alpha   90.00
_cell.angle_beta   90.00
_cell.angle_gamma   90.00
#
_symmetry.space_group_name_H-M   'P 1'
#
loop_
_entity.id
_entity.type
_entity.pdbx_description
1 polymer ?
#
loop_
_entity_poly.entity_id
_entity_poly.type
_entity_poly.pdbx_seq_one_letter_code
_entity_poly.pdbx_strand_id
1 'polypeptide(L)' 'WTEKGYFQAEDSSDKPPFCIVIPPPNVTGALHMGHGLTIAIQDLLVRWKRMSGFNTLWLPGTDHAGIA' A
#
# COMPACT_ATOMS: atom_id res chain seq x y z
N TRP A 1 2.94 14.72 5.51
CA TRP A 1 1.96 13.62 5.71
C TRP A 1 2.44 12.62 6.74
N THR A 2 3.69 12.16 6.64
CA THR A 2 4.31 11.25 7.62
C THR A 2 4.32 11.81 9.04
N GLU A 3 4.78 13.05 9.24
CA GLU A 3 4.75 13.73 10.57
C GLU A 3 3.35 13.87 11.15
N LYS A 4 2.33 13.95 10.28
CA LYS A 4 0.92 14.03 10.68
C LYS A 4 0.24 12.67 10.81
N GLY A 5 0.98 11.56 10.62
CA GLY A 5 0.48 10.20 10.77
C GLY A 5 -0.57 9.76 9.73
N TYR A 6 -0.78 10.49 8.63
CA TYR A 6 -1.92 10.24 7.71
C TYR A 6 -1.93 8.88 7.00
N PHE A 7 -0.81 8.15 7.06
CA PHE A 7 -0.67 6.83 6.44
C PHE A 7 -0.75 5.67 7.43
N GLN A 8 -0.79 5.95 8.74
CA GLN A 8 -0.89 4.90 9.75
C GLN A 8 -2.29 4.28 9.75
N ALA A 9 -2.32 2.96 9.80
CA ALA A 9 -3.50 2.18 10.17
C ALA A 9 -3.55 2.06 11.69
N GLU A 10 -4.75 1.88 12.24
CA GLU A 10 -4.98 1.61 13.66
C GLU A 10 -5.03 0.08 13.88
N ASP A 11 -4.32 -0.44 14.89
CA ASP A 11 -4.31 -1.88 15.22
C ASP A 11 -5.71 -2.37 15.68
N SER A 12 -6.43 -1.50 16.39
CA SER A 12 -7.82 -1.71 16.80
C SER A 12 -8.64 -0.49 16.40
N SER A 13 -9.73 -0.71 15.68
CA SER A 13 -10.58 0.36 15.13
C SER A 13 -11.99 -0.16 14.90
N ASP A 14 -13.00 0.65 15.23
CA ASP A 14 -14.41 0.40 14.90
C ASP A 14 -14.76 0.71 13.42
N LYS A 15 -13.85 1.39 12.70
CA LYS A 15 -14.01 1.67 11.27
C LYS A 15 -13.87 0.37 10.45
N PRO A 16 -14.58 0.25 9.32
CA PRO A 16 -14.42 -0.90 8.44
C PRO A 16 -12.98 -0.97 7.89
N PRO A 17 -12.36 -2.16 7.84
CA PRO A 17 -10.99 -2.32 7.35
C PRO A 17 -10.94 -2.26 5.82
N PHE A 18 -9.85 -1.72 5.28
CA PHE A 18 -9.52 -1.83 3.86
C PHE A 18 -8.01 -1.98 3.69
N CYS A 19 -7.56 -3.08 3.09
CA CYS A 19 -6.14 -3.37 2.93
C CYS A 19 -5.78 -3.64 1.47
N ILE A 20 -4.63 -3.09 1.05
CA ILE A 20 -3.96 -3.47 -0.19
C ILE A 20 -2.55 -3.93 0.18
N VAL A 21 -2.22 -5.18 -0.17
CA VAL A 21 -0.86 -5.71 -0.12
C VAL A 21 -0.23 -5.50 -1.49
N ILE A 22 0.94 -4.86 -1.53
CA ILE A 22 1.72 -4.77 -2.77
C ILE A 22 2.43 -6.12 -2.91
N PRO A 23 2.07 -6.95 -3.91
CA PRO A 23 2.77 -8.21 -4.12
C PRO A 23 4.23 -7.88 -4.37
N PRO A 24 5.17 -8.65 -3.81
CA PRO A 24 6.52 -8.16 -3.74
C PRO A 24 7.14 -8.12 -5.14
N PRO A 25 7.82 -7.04 -5.53
CA PRO A 25 8.50 -7.01 -6.79
C PRO A 25 9.70 -7.97 -6.74
N ASN A 26 9.93 -8.71 -7.82
CA ASN A 26 11.24 -9.32 -8.05
C ASN A 26 12.29 -8.20 -8.02
N VAL A 27 13.20 -8.22 -7.05
CA VAL A 27 14.22 -7.16 -6.82
C VAL A 27 15.36 -7.30 -7.83
N THR A 28 15.06 -7.37 -9.12
CA THR A 28 16.05 -7.65 -10.18
C THR A 28 16.26 -6.48 -11.14
N GLY A 29 15.56 -5.35 -10.97
CA GLY A 29 15.69 -4.20 -11.88
C GLY A 29 15.18 -2.86 -11.32
N ALA A 30 15.34 -1.80 -12.12
CA ALA A 30 14.88 -0.46 -11.79
C ALA A 30 13.35 -0.30 -11.96
N LEU A 31 12.77 0.67 -11.26
CA LEU A 31 11.36 1.02 -11.44
C LEU A 31 11.11 1.59 -12.84
N HIS A 32 9.95 1.29 -13.43
CA HIS A 32 9.52 1.77 -14.74
C HIS A 32 8.05 2.21 -14.69
N MET A 33 7.54 2.79 -15.78
CA MET A 33 6.18 3.34 -15.83
C MET A 33 5.07 2.33 -15.49
N GLY A 34 5.32 1.03 -15.72
CA GLY A 34 4.40 -0.04 -15.33
C GLY A 34 4.21 -0.11 -13.81
N HIS A 35 5.30 0.01 -13.04
CA HIS A 35 5.24 0.14 -11.58
C HIS A 35 4.54 1.44 -11.16
N GLY A 36 4.82 2.54 -11.85
CA GLY A 36 4.17 3.83 -11.58
C GLY A 36 2.64 3.75 -11.73
N LEU A 37 2.15 3.12 -12.80
CA LEU A 37 0.72 2.97 -13.06
C LEU A 37 0.03 2.14 -11.97
N THR A 38 0.58 0.98 -11.61
CA THR A 38 -0.04 0.11 -10.61
C THR A 38 -0.04 0.74 -9.22
N ILE A 39 1.07 1.38 -8.82
CA ILE A 39 1.18 2.11 -7.56
C ILE A 39 0.21 3.29 -7.52
N ALA A 40 0.07 4.05 -8.60
CA ALA A 40 -0.84 5.19 -8.66
C ALA A 40 -2.31 4.79 -8.45
N ILE A 41 -2.74 3.68 -9.07
CA ILE A 41 -4.10 3.16 -8.87
C ILE A 41 -4.31 2.73 -7.41
N GLN A 42 -3.35 2.04 -6.81
CA GLN A 42 -3.45 1.61 -5.42
C GLN A 42 -3.47 2.79 -4.43
N ASP A 43 -2.59 3.78 -4.63
CA ASP A 43 -2.53 5.01 -3.82
C ASP A 43 -3.87 5.77 -3.88
N LEU A 44 -4.47 5.89 -5.08
CA LEU A 44 -5.79 6.49 -5.26
C LEU A 44 -6.86 5.76 -4.45
N LEU A 45 -6.93 4.42 -4.55
CA LEU A 45 -7.93 3.61 -3.87
C LEU A 45 -7.81 3.71 -2.35
N VAL A 46 -6.59 3.64 -1.81
CA VAL A 46 -6.33 3.71 -0.36
C VAL A 46 -6.70 5.09 0.18
N ARG A 47 -6.36 6.17 -0.54
CA ARG A 47 -6.73 7.54 -0.14
C ARG A 47 -8.23 7.73 -0.17
N TRP A 48 -8.89 7.29 -1.25
CA TRP A 48 -10.34 7.37 -1.37
C TRP A 48 -11.05 6.62 -0.24
N LYS A 49 -10.61 5.40 0.09
CA LYS A 49 -11.17 4.62 1.19
C LYS A 49 -10.93 5.26 2.55
N ARG A 50 -9.73 5.80 2.80
CA ARG A 50 -9.42 6.54 4.04
C ARG A 50 -10.35 7.74 4.21
N MET A 51 -10.55 8.52 3.15
CA MET A 51 -11.48 9.65 3.14
C MET A 51 -12.96 9.22 3.29
N SER A 52 -13.27 7.98 2.91
CA SER A 52 -14.60 7.37 3.06
C SER A 52 -14.84 6.73 4.43
N GLY A 53 -13.94 6.95 5.40
CA GLY A 53 -14.09 6.50 6.79
C GLY A 53 -13.57 5.10 7.09
N PHE A 54 -12.79 4.47 6.20
CA PHE A 54 -12.19 3.16 6.44
C PHE A 54 -10.87 3.27 7.23
N ASN A 55 -10.56 2.27 8.05
CA ASN A 55 -9.21 2.05 8.56
C ASN A 55 -8.38 1.38 7.48
N THR A 56 -7.45 2.11 6.88
CA THR A 56 -6.75 1.66 5.68
C THR A 56 -5.29 1.30 5.90
N LEU A 57 -4.91 0.10 5.45
CA LEU A 57 -3.53 -0.39 5.45
C LEU A 57 -3.04 -0.60 4.01
N TRP A 58 -2.00 0.13 3.63
CA TRP A 58 -1.31 -0.07 2.36
C TRP A 58 0.09 -0.58 2.65
N LEU A 59 0.26 -1.91 2.54
CA LEU A 59 1.45 -2.60 3.02
C LEU A 59 2.36 -2.95 1.84
N PRO A 60 3.53 -2.30 1.70
CA PRO A 60 4.55 -2.77 0.78
C PRO A 60 5.17 -4.08 1.29
N GLY A 61 5.50 -4.99 0.37
CA GLY A 61 6.26 -6.20 0.66
C GLY A 61 7.47 -6.34 -0.25
N THR A 62 8.49 -7.06 0.21
CA THR A 62 9.64 -7.52 -0.59
C THR A 62 9.73 -9.05 -0.46
N ASP A 63 9.82 -9.76 -1.58
CA ASP A 63 9.93 -11.22 -1.59
C ASP A 63 11.42 -11.52 -1.74
N HIS A 64 11.98 -12.12 -0.71
CA HIS A 64 13.36 -12.59 -0.69
C HIS A 64 13.44 -14.10 -0.97
N ALA A 65 12.31 -14.80 -1.17
CA ALA A 65 12.25 -16.21 -1.53
C ALA A 65 12.36 -16.40 -3.05
N GLY A 66 13.43 -15.87 -3.66
CA GLY A 66 13.77 -16.19 -5.04
C GLY A 66 14.39 -17.58 -5.15
N ILE A 67 13.88 -18.42 -6.05
CA ILE A 67 14.74 -19.42 -6.71
C ILE A 67 15.73 -18.60 -7.56
N ALA A 68 17.01 -18.73 -7.24
CA ALA A 68 18.12 -18.22 -8.04
C ALA A 68 18.26 -19.00 -9.36
#